data_AF-A0AAE9DC91-F1
#
_entry.id   AF-A0AAE9DC91-F1
#
_cell.length_a   1.000
_cell.length_b   1.000
_cell.length_c   1.000
_cell.angle_alpha   90.00
_cell.angle_beta   90.00
_cell.angle_gamma   90.00
#
_symmetry.space_group_name_H-M   'P 1'
#
loop_
_entity.id
_entity.type
_entity.pdbx_description
1 polymer ?
#
loop_
_entity_poly.entity_id
_entity_poly.type
_entity_poly.pdbx_seq_one_letter_code
_entity_poly.pdbx_strand_id
1 'polypeptide(L)'
;MKNSGGNPALKMESCKINNQGIKLVTKPMDPRNGKSIADGIANDANAIFSDLICAKIEHIVTNRVNQRFALLSSRISLENSKNFDIVKIIMQAEERMKRLVRQNMMRSNKTLRRNVHAHNARRVSRDPVRGKRQFDEEKFHLFLNSFNFSRADSLMLDYSMITSPSLTSRGIELQTSGEVFQSGHTTPFGAGPIFLPRVPNPSQMLQIVVSDFVPNSLMFHGHRIGLFDTRIDWTTPQFGPVMRTTCDLSTGSLFCIGDLFPALREMLPDRNIAFAFTTLKAPAVIVQPEEKGGIHFSLLGLIRLISDRNEPIGEMEIRIEALMKMKLTPKSVKGKVTIEEIQFTSRSPRILLQEELDDAGFLSREILQRMVNDILRQGIPIPIHPLFKLVKPKLTLFSRSMLLETNFLLNEHIIAQLTAETLVA
;
A
#
# COMPACT_ATOMS: atom_id res chain seq x y z
N MET A 1 8.02 -12.06 -19.82
CA MET A 1 7.85 -13.38 -19.16
C MET A 1 7.54 -13.19 -17.68
N LYS A 2 6.93 -14.18 -17.03
CA LYS A 2 6.77 -14.26 -15.57
C LYS A 2 7.85 -15.19 -14.98
N ASN A 3 8.56 -14.73 -13.95
CA ASN A 3 9.50 -15.59 -13.22
C ASN A 3 8.79 -16.37 -12.09
N SER A 4 9.50 -17.29 -11.44
CA SER A 4 8.96 -18.10 -10.33
C SER A 4 8.52 -17.29 -9.11
N GLY A 5 9.05 -16.08 -8.92
CA GLY A 5 8.68 -15.15 -7.86
C GLY A 5 7.46 -14.27 -8.19
N GLY A 6 6.85 -14.43 -9.37
CA GLY A 6 5.71 -13.60 -9.80
C GLY A 6 6.09 -12.21 -10.31
N ASN A 7 7.38 -11.96 -10.57
CA ASN A 7 7.90 -10.70 -11.11
C ASN A 7 8.11 -10.78 -12.63
N PRO A 8 8.06 -9.63 -13.34
CA PRO A 8 8.34 -9.58 -14.77
C PRO A 8 9.83 -9.86 -15.06
N ALA A 9 10.06 -10.57 -16.15
CA ALA A 9 11.38 -10.81 -16.73
C ALA A 9 11.36 -10.55 -18.24
N LEU A 10 12.40 -9.88 -18.73
CA LEU A 10 12.63 -9.55 -20.13
C LEU A 10 13.56 -10.57 -20.76
N LYS A 11 13.30 -10.97 -22.00
CA LYS A 11 14.21 -11.82 -22.76
C LYS A 11 14.40 -11.20 -24.12
N MET A 12 15.66 -11.08 -24.54
CA MET A 12 15.98 -10.64 -25.89
C MET A 12 15.85 -11.85 -26.81
N GLU A 13 14.94 -11.77 -27.79
CA GLU A 13 14.78 -12.85 -28.79
C GLU A 13 15.69 -12.65 -30.00
N SER A 14 15.90 -11.40 -30.39
CA SER A 14 16.81 -11.05 -31.47
C SER A 14 17.43 -9.69 -31.25
N CYS A 15 18.62 -9.48 -31.80
CA CYS A 15 19.31 -8.19 -31.82
C CYS A 15 19.92 -8.01 -33.20
N LYS A 16 19.67 -6.85 -33.81
CA LYS A 16 20.18 -6.47 -35.13
C LYS A 16 20.61 -5.02 -35.08
N ILE A 17 21.83 -4.72 -35.52
CA ILE A 17 22.36 -3.36 -35.60
C ILE A 17 22.39 -2.94 -37.06
N ASN A 18 21.47 -2.06 -37.44
CA ASN A 18 21.47 -1.43 -38.76
C ASN A 18 22.40 -0.23 -38.73
N ASN A 19 23.71 -0.45 -38.88
CA ASN A 19 24.66 0.65 -39.06
C ASN A 19 24.85 0.99 -40.54
N GLN A 20 24.94 2.29 -40.82
CA GLN A 20 25.81 2.77 -41.89
C GLN A 20 27.24 2.48 -41.42
N GLY A 21 27.92 1.54 -42.07
CA GLY A 21 29.10 0.82 -41.55
C GLY A 21 30.21 1.67 -40.93
N ILE A 22 30.96 1.05 -40.01
CA ILE A 22 32.22 1.56 -39.45
C ILE A 22 33.11 2.02 -40.61
N LYS A 23 33.37 3.32 -40.68
CA LYS A 23 34.27 3.91 -41.68
C LYS A 23 35.68 3.89 -41.14
N LEU A 24 36.56 3.16 -41.80
CA LEU A 24 38.00 3.23 -41.55
C LEU A 24 38.55 4.53 -42.11
N VAL A 25 39.15 5.34 -41.24
CA VAL A 25 39.94 6.50 -41.65
C VAL A 25 41.40 6.07 -41.65
N THR A 26 41.94 5.74 -42.82
CA THR A 26 43.35 5.39 -43.00
C THR A 26 44.13 6.57 -43.59
N LYS A 27 45.43 6.68 -43.24
CA LYS A 27 46.38 7.53 -43.98
C LYS A 27 46.54 6.96 -45.40
N PRO A 28 46.91 7.76 -46.43
CA PRO A 28 46.89 7.33 -47.82
C PRO A 28 47.72 6.05 -48.02
N MET A 29 47.02 4.94 -48.26
CA MET A 29 47.57 3.67 -48.72
C MET A 29 47.57 3.63 -50.24
N ASP A 30 48.39 2.74 -50.83
CA ASP A 30 48.42 2.52 -52.28
C ASP A 30 47.00 2.25 -52.83
N PRO A 31 46.54 3.02 -53.84
CA PRO A 31 45.18 2.99 -54.34
C PRO A 31 44.70 1.63 -54.89
N ARG A 32 45.62 0.70 -55.21
CA ARG A 32 45.25 -0.61 -55.79
C ARG A 32 44.74 -1.62 -54.76
N ASN A 33 45.27 -1.60 -53.53
CA ASN A 33 44.91 -2.55 -52.48
C ASN A 33 44.16 -1.89 -51.31
N GLY A 34 44.29 -0.56 -51.13
CA GLY A 34 43.74 0.15 -49.99
C GLY A 34 42.20 0.12 -49.90
N LYS A 35 41.50 0.17 -51.04
CA LYS A 35 40.02 0.15 -51.07
C LYS A 35 39.46 -1.23 -50.69
N SER A 36 39.98 -2.30 -51.27
CA SER A 36 39.52 -3.66 -50.97
C SER A 36 39.82 -4.08 -49.53
N ILE A 37 40.98 -3.67 -48.98
CA ILE A 37 41.33 -3.90 -47.58
C ILE A 37 40.43 -3.08 -46.64
N ALA A 38 40.19 -1.81 -46.97
CA ALA A 38 39.29 -0.97 -46.18
C ALA A 38 37.85 -1.51 -46.16
N ASP A 39 37.34 -1.98 -47.31
CA ASP A 39 36.00 -2.56 -47.41
C ASP A 39 35.90 -3.89 -46.64
N GLY A 40 36.93 -4.76 -46.73
CA GLY A 40 37.00 -6.02 -45.99
C GLY A 40 37.03 -5.80 -44.46
N ILE A 41 37.92 -4.94 -43.98
CA ILE A 41 38.02 -4.62 -42.54
C ILE A 41 36.74 -3.92 -42.06
N ALA A 42 36.13 -3.04 -42.86
CA ALA A 42 34.88 -2.39 -42.49
C ALA A 42 33.75 -3.41 -42.29
N ASN A 43 33.64 -4.40 -43.18
CA ASN A 43 32.64 -5.46 -43.08
C ASN A 43 32.85 -6.35 -41.86
N ASP A 44 34.08 -6.83 -41.64
CA ASP A 44 34.41 -7.65 -40.47
C ASP A 44 34.23 -6.89 -39.16
N ALA A 45 34.65 -5.62 -39.12
CA ALA A 45 34.45 -4.75 -37.97
C ALA A 45 32.97 -4.56 -37.65
N ASN A 46 32.10 -4.41 -38.66
CA ASN A 46 30.66 -4.29 -38.46
C ASN A 46 30.06 -5.57 -37.85
N ALA A 47 30.47 -6.74 -38.34
CA ALA A 47 30.01 -8.02 -37.80
C ALA A 47 30.45 -8.20 -36.35
N ILE A 48 31.73 -8.02 -36.06
CA ILE A 48 32.30 -8.13 -34.71
C ILE A 48 31.63 -7.13 -33.76
N PHE A 49 31.44 -5.88 -34.19
CA PHE A 49 30.79 -4.85 -33.38
C PHE A 49 29.33 -5.21 -33.08
N SER A 50 28.59 -5.71 -34.07
CA SER A 50 27.21 -6.17 -33.89
C SER A 50 27.14 -7.30 -32.86
N ASP A 51 27.99 -8.32 -33.00
CA ASP A 51 28.00 -9.47 -32.09
C ASP A 51 28.37 -9.07 -30.66
N LEU A 52 29.40 -8.22 -30.50
CA LEU A 52 29.83 -7.73 -29.19
C LEU A 52 28.74 -6.89 -28.50
N ILE A 53 28.08 -5.98 -29.23
CA ILE A 53 27.01 -5.17 -28.64
C ILE A 53 25.81 -6.03 -28.31
N CYS A 54 25.37 -6.90 -29.22
CA CYS A 54 24.21 -7.75 -28.97
C CYS A 54 24.43 -8.66 -27.76
N ALA A 55 25.60 -9.31 -27.66
CA ALA A 55 25.96 -10.11 -26.50
C ALA A 55 26.00 -9.28 -25.20
N LYS A 56 26.52 -8.04 -25.26
CA LYS A 56 26.55 -7.14 -24.10
C LYS A 56 25.15 -6.70 -23.67
N ILE A 57 24.27 -6.37 -24.62
CA ILE A 57 22.87 -6.01 -24.34
C ILE A 57 22.15 -7.19 -23.71
N GLU A 58 22.28 -8.40 -24.28
CA GLU A 58 21.68 -9.61 -23.71
C GLU A 58 22.13 -9.83 -22.26
N HIS A 59 23.43 -9.68 -22.01
CA HIS A 59 23.98 -9.80 -20.67
C HIS A 59 23.41 -8.74 -19.72
N ILE A 60 23.30 -7.48 -20.14
CA ILE A 60 22.71 -6.42 -19.30
C ILE A 60 21.25 -6.71 -18.98
N VAL A 61 20.45 -7.11 -19.98
CA VAL A 61 19.03 -7.42 -19.79
C VAL A 61 18.86 -8.62 -18.85
N THR A 62 19.56 -9.72 -19.13
CA THR A 62 19.40 -10.97 -18.37
C THR A 62 20.01 -10.88 -16.97
N ASN A 63 21.21 -10.32 -16.83
CA ASN A 63 21.97 -10.38 -15.58
C ASN A 63 21.89 -9.12 -14.74
N ARG A 64 21.59 -7.94 -15.30
CA ARG A 64 21.46 -6.72 -14.50
C ARG A 64 19.99 -6.37 -14.29
N VAL A 65 19.25 -6.21 -15.38
CA VAL A 65 17.85 -5.78 -15.33
C VAL A 65 17.00 -6.85 -14.66
N ASN A 66 16.91 -8.06 -15.22
CA ASN A 66 16.04 -9.11 -14.67
C ASN A 66 16.42 -9.51 -13.25
N GLN A 67 17.71 -9.63 -12.93
CA GLN A 67 18.13 -9.99 -11.59
C GLN A 67 17.68 -8.93 -10.57
N ARG A 68 17.85 -7.64 -10.87
CA ARG A 68 17.45 -6.55 -9.96
C ARG A 68 15.93 -6.39 -9.87
N PHE A 69 15.20 -6.53 -10.98
CA PHE A 69 13.74 -6.58 -10.94
C PHE A 69 13.23 -7.80 -10.17
N ALA A 70 13.92 -8.94 -10.22
CA ALA A 70 13.58 -10.12 -9.44
C ALA A 70 13.80 -9.93 -7.92
N LEU A 71 14.67 -9.01 -7.50
CA LEU A 71 14.90 -8.67 -6.09
C LEU A 71 13.80 -7.79 -5.50
N LEU A 72 12.98 -7.14 -6.34
CA LEU A 72 11.82 -6.40 -5.87
C LEU A 72 10.81 -7.40 -5.32
N SER A 73 10.41 -7.22 -4.05
CA SER A 73 9.38 -8.05 -3.47
C SER A 73 8.06 -7.80 -4.19
N SER A 74 7.45 -8.86 -4.70
CA SER A 74 6.07 -8.80 -5.22
C SER A 74 5.04 -8.55 -4.13
N ARG A 75 5.46 -8.60 -2.85
CA ARG A 75 4.61 -8.39 -1.67
C ARG A 75 5.15 -7.25 -0.83
N ILE A 76 4.30 -6.28 -0.53
CA ILE A 76 4.69 -5.07 0.20
C ILE A 76 3.94 -5.05 1.53
N SER A 77 4.68 -4.92 2.65
CA SER A 77 4.06 -4.66 3.95
C SER A 77 3.48 -3.24 3.96
N LEU A 78 2.29 -3.10 4.53
CA LEU A 78 1.67 -1.79 4.67
C LEU A 78 2.45 -0.86 5.63
N GLU A 79 3.25 -1.41 6.56
CA GLU A 79 4.19 -0.65 7.42
C GLU A 79 5.23 0.10 6.57
N ASN A 80 5.84 -0.62 5.63
CA ASN A 80 6.94 -0.15 4.80
C ASN A 80 6.51 0.82 3.69
N SER A 81 5.21 1.01 3.49
CA SER A 81 4.66 1.95 2.49
C SER A 81 5.01 3.41 2.79
N LYS A 82 5.41 3.74 4.02
CA LYS A 82 5.74 5.10 4.45
C LYS A 82 7.16 5.56 4.09
N ASN A 83 8.11 4.65 3.89
CA ASN A 83 9.53 4.96 3.62
C ASN A 83 10.17 3.92 2.67
N PHE A 84 9.74 3.90 1.40
CA PHE A 84 10.25 2.94 0.41
C PHE A 84 11.56 3.44 -0.24
N ASP A 85 12.71 2.92 0.18
CA ASP A 85 14.01 3.15 -0.46
C ASP A 85 14.42 1.90 -1.26
N ILE A 86 14.19 1.94 -2.59
CA ILE A 86 14.44 0.81 -3.50
C ILE A 86 15.90 0.35 -3.44
N VAL A 87 16.84 1.29 -3.47
CA VAL A 87 18.27 1.00 -3.63
C VAL A 87 18.74 0.22 -2.41
N LYS A 88 18.36 0.71 -1.23
CA LYS A 88 18.60 0.03 0.03
C LYS A 88 17.94 -1.35 0.09
N ILE A 89 16.70 -1.49 -0.39
CA ILE A 89 16.00 -2.78 -0.44
C ILE A 89 16.73 -3.77 -1.34
N ILE A 90 17.15 -3.35 -2.55
CA ILE A 90 17.89 -4.20 -3.49
C ILE A 90 19.24 -4.60 -2.90
N MET A 91 19.99 -3.67 -2.31
CA MET A 91 21.26 -3.98 -1.66
C MET A 91 21.10 -4.98 -0.51
N GLN A 92 20.09 -4.79 0.35
CA GLN A 92 19.79 -5.72 1.43
C GLN A 92 19.37 -7.10 0.91
N ALA A 93 18.58 -7.15 -0.17
CA ALA A 93 18.16 -8.39 -0.80
C ALA A 93 19.34 -9.13 -1.45
N GLU A 94 20.23 -8.42 -2.15
CA GLU A 94 21.48 -8.98 -2.68
C GLU A 94 22.35 -9.55 -1.57
N GLU A 95 22.50 -8.83 -0.46
CA GLU A 95 23.33 -9.30 0.65
C GLU A 95 22.73 -10.55 1.31
N ARG A 96 21.40 -10.59 1.50
CA ARG A 96 20.69 -11.78 1.96
C ARG A 96 20.88 -12.96 1.02
N MET A 97 20.75 -12.75 -0.29
CA MET A 97 20.95 -13.79 -1.29
C MET A 97 22.40 -14.30 -1.29
N LYS A 98 23.39 -13.41 -1.22
CA LYS A 98 24.82 -13.77 -1.09
C LYS A 98 25.07 -14.59 0.18
N ARG A 99 24.43 -14.23 1.31
CA ARG A 99 24.51 -15.01 2.56
C ARG A 99 23.88 -16.40 2.42
N LEU A 100 22.72 -16.52 1.78
CA LEU A 100 22.05 -17.80 1.54
C LEU A 100 22.87 -18.70 0.60
N VAL A 101 23.43 -18.14 -0.48
CA VAL A 101 24.32 -18.89 -1.39
C VAL A 101 25.58 -19.36 -0.65
N ARG A 102 26.21 -18.50 0.17
CA ARG A 102 27.34 -18.89 1.02
C ARG A 102 26.96 -20.01 2.01
N GLN A 103 25.78 -19.92 2.64
CA GLN A 103 25.29 -20.96 3.55
C GLN A 103 24.99 -22.28 2.83
N ASN A 104 24.44 -22.23 1.61
CA ASN A 104 24.14 -23.42 0.81
C ASN A 104 25.42 -24.05 0.24
N MET A 105 26.41 -23.26 -0.18
CA MET A 105 27.75 -23.76 -0.52
C MET A 105 28.45 -24.42 0.67
N MET A 106 28.33 -23.83 1.87
CA MET A 106 28.84 -24.42 3.11
C MET A 106 28.11 -25.70 3.51
N ARG A 107 26.83 -25.88 3.12
CA ARG A 107 26.06 -27.12 3.32
C ARG A 107 26.43 -28.20 2.29
N SER A 108 26.67 -27.83 1.03
CA SER A 108 27.13 -28.75 -0.02
C SER A 108 28.52 -29.33 0.29
N ASN A 109 29.42 -28.53 0.88
CA ASN A 109 30.73 -29.00 1.33
C ASN A 109 30.73 -29.72 2.70
N LYS A 110 29.57 -29.84 3.37
CA LYS A 110 29.46 -30.45 4.71
C LYS A 110 29.11 -31.94 4.71
N THR A 111 28.92 -32.57 3.56
CA THR A 111 28.83 -34.05 3.45
C THR A 111 30.19 -34.74 3.48
N LEU A 112 31.33 -34.03 3.49
CA LEU A 112 32.66 -34.65 3.48
C LEU A 112 33.58 -34.39 4.69
N ARG A 113 33.16 -33.62 5.70
CA ARG A 113 33.97 -33.46 6.93
C ARG A 113 33.10 -33.39 8.18
N ARG A 114 32.79 -34.57 8.71
CA ARG A 114 32.38 -34.75 10.10
C ARG A 114 33.61 -35.02 10.95
N ASN A 115 33.58 -34.51 12.19
CA ASN A 115 34.52 -34.66 13.30
C ASN A 115 35.62 -33.59 13.35
N VAL A 116 35.45 -32.60 14.24
CA VAL A 116 36.17 -32.47 15.53
C VAL A 116 35.45 -31.41 16.39
N HIS A 117 35.40 -31.67 17.70
CA HIS A 117 34.78 -30.88 18.77
C HIS A 117 35.41 -29.49 19.00
N ALA A 118 34.59 -28.60 19.58
CA ALA A 118 34.79 -27.97 20.91
C ALA A 118 34.64 -26.43 20.94
N HIS A 119 33.64 -26.02 21.73
CA HIS A 119 33.60 -24.96 22.74
C HIS A 119 33.97 -23.48 22.46
N ASN A 120 33.02 -22.65 22.91
CA ASN A 120 33.13 -21.33 23.54
C ASN A 120 33.50 -20.10 22.68
N ALA A 121 32.51 -19.22 22.48
CA ALA A 121 32.71 -17.78 22.63
C ALA A 121 31.38 -17.04 22.90
N ARG A 122 31.48 -16.06 23.79
CA ARG A 122 30.43 -15.34 24.50
C ARG A 122 29.62 -14.38 23.62
N ARG A 123 28.34 -14.21 23.99
CA ARG A 123 27.48 -13.09 23.59
C ARG A 123 28.02 -11.80 24.18
N VAL A 124 28.13 -10.75 23.35
CA VAL A 124 28.21 -9.37 23.80
C VAL A 124 27.10 -8.58 23.10
N SER A 125 26.21 -8.07 23.94
CA SER A 125 25.14 -7.13 23.63
C SER A 125 25.72 -5.82 23.11
N ARG A 126 25.07 -5.20 22.12
CA ARG A 126 25.26 -3.78 21.79
C ARG A 126 23.90 -3.11 21.75
N ASP A 127 23.74 -2.15 22.66
CA ASP A 127 22.59 -1.24 22.75
C ASP A 127 22.43 -0.38 21.49
N PRO A 128 21.19 0.03 21.16
CA PRO A 128 20.95 1.01 20.11
C PRO A 128 21.08 2.45 20.66
N VAL A 129 21.86 3.26 19.94
CA VAL A 129 22.01 4.69 20.17
C VAL A 129 20.73 5.42 19.73
N ARG A 130 20.16 6.15 20.68
CA ARG A 130 18.95 6.98 20.60
C ARG A 130 19.30 8.35 19.99
N GLY A 131 18.87 8.60 18.76
CA GLY A 131 18.96 9.91 18.11
C GLY A 131 17.59 10.61 18.11
N LYS A 132 17.49 11.71 18.87
CA LYS A 132 16.34 12.62 18.87
C LYS A 132 16.40 13.55 17.65
N ARG A 133 15.26 13.80 17.02
CA ARG A 133 14.90 15.10 16.42
C ARG A 133 13.40 15.37 16.63
N GLN A 134 13.15 16.24 17.61
CA GLN A 134 12.01 17.16 17.74
C GLN A 134 12.00 18.13 16.54
N PHE A 135 10.96 18.88 16.15
CA PHE A 135 9.61 19.18 16.62
C PHE A 135 8.92 19.88 15.42
N ASP A 136 7.61 19.71 15.27
CA ASP A 136 6.63 20.67 14.71
C ASP A 136 5.50 19.94 13.97
N GLU A 137 4.57 19.36 14.73
CA GLU A 137 3.23 19.00 14.24
C GLU A 137 2.21 18.81 15.40
N GLU A 138 2.45 19.47 16.54
CA GLU A 138 1.87 19.10 17.84
C GLU A 138 0.42 19.53 18.09
N LYS A 139 -0.36 19.87 17.06
CA LYS A 139 -1.79 20.23 17.22
C LYS A 139 -2.80 19.36 16.45
N PHE A 140 -2.35 18.31 15.76
CA PHE A 140 -3.23 17.54 14.86
C PHE A 140 -3.22 16.00 15.06
N HIS A 141 -2.36 15.46 15.93
CA HIS A 141 -2.14 14.01 16.10
C HIS A 141 -3.12 13.30 17.08
N LEU A 142 -4.00 14.03 17.74
CA LEU A 142 -4.73 13.48 18.91
C LEU A 142 -5.88 12.54 18.55
N PHE A 143 -6.48 12.67 17.36
CA PHE A 143 -7.55 11.79 16.90
C PHE A 143 -7.03 10.44 16.39
N LEU A 144 -5.85 10.42 15.75
CA LEU A 144 -5.26 9.21 15.17
C LEU A 144 -4.67 8.25 16.21
N ASN A 145 -4.41 8.72 17.43
CA ASN A 145 -3.97 7.86 18.53
C ASN A 145 -5.05 6.86 18.98
N SER A 146 -6.32 7.10 18.65
CA SER A 146 -7.43 6.17 18.95
C SER A 146 -7.52 5.00 17.95
N PHE A 147 -7.02 5.18 16.73
CA PHE A 147 -6.91 4.12 15.73
C PHE A 147 -5.51 3.51 15.80
N ASN A 148 -5.42 2.27 16.27
CA ASN A 148 -4.13 1.60 16.31
C ASN A 148 -3.71 1.12 14.91
N PHE A 149 -3.19 2.03 14.09
CA PHE A 149 -2.64 1.72 12.77
C PHE A 149 -1.45 0.75 12.82
N SER A 150 -0.83 0.51 13.98
CA SER A 150 0.21 -0.52 14.12
C SER A 150 -0.33 -1.93 13.85
N ARG A 151 -1.65 -2.13 13.96
CA ARG A 151 -2.28 -3.41 13.58
C ARG A 151 -2.11 -3.67 12.08
N ALA A 152 -2.17 -2.63 11.25
CA ALA A 152 -2.00 -2.74 9.79
C ALA A 152 -0.60 -3.22 9.38
N ASP A 153 0.40 -3.15 10.26
CA ASP A 153 1.78 -3.60 9.98
C ASP A 153 1.84 -5.10 9.67
N SER A 154 0.88 -5.87 10.20
CA SER A 154 0.75 -7.31 9.94
C SER A 154 0.15 -7.66 8.57
N LEU A 155 -0.34 -6.67 7.83
CA LEU A 155 -0.96 -6.83 6.52
C LEU A 155 0.05 -6.63 5.39
N MET A 156 -0.11 -7.46 4.35
CA MET A 156 0.71 -7.46 3.15
C MET A 156 -0.17 -7.25 1.93
N LEU A 157 0.30 -6.48 0.97
CA LEU A 157 -0.33 -6.32 -0.35
C LEU A 157 0.44 -7.14 -1.40
N ASP A 158 -0.23 -8.09 -2.04
CA ASP A 158 0.32 -8.95 -3.09
C ASP A 158 0.15 -8.33 -4.47
N TYR A 159 1.25 -7.93 -5.10
CA TYR A 159 1.35 -7.46 -6.48
C TYR A 159 1.94 -8.50 -7.44
N SER A 160 2.04 -9.76 -7.03
CA SER A 160 2.54 -10.82 -7.92
C SER A 160 1.68 -10.91 -9.18
N MET A 161 2.36 -11.06 -10.31
CA MET A 161 1.69 -11.22 -11.59
C MET A 161 0.92 -12.54 -11.60
N ILE A 162 -0.33 -12.52 -12.03
CA ILE A 162 -1.15 -13.72 -12.18
C ILE A 162 -0.73 -14.45 -13.45
N THR A 163 -0.65 -13.71 -14.56
CA THR A 163 -0.30 -14.18 -15.90
C THR A 163 0.99 -13.53 -16.42
N SER A 164 1.57 -14.08 -17.48
CA SER A 164 2.69 -13.40 -18.15
C SER A 164 2.19 -12.12 -18.82
N PRO A 165 3.00 -11.05 -18.88
CA PRO A 165 2.62 -9.82 -19.59
C PRO A 165 2.25 -10.12 -21.04
N SER A 166 1.19 -9.49 -21.53
CA SER A 166 0.74 -9.61 -22.92
C SER A 166 0.95 -8.29 -23.67
N LEU A 167 1.22 -8.39 -24.96
CA LEU A 167 1.27 -7.24 -25.87
C LEU A 167 -0.09 -7.10 -26.54
N THR A 168 -0.70 -5.93 -26.44
CA THR A 168 -1.94 -5.59 -27.12
C THR A 168 -1.76 -4.32 -27.95
N SER A 169 -2.78 -3.94 -28.71
CA SER A 169 -2.78 -2.65 -29.42
C SER A 169 -2.68 -1.43 -28.49
N ARG A 170 -2.86 -1.62 -27.17
CA ARG A 170 -2.75 -0.57 -26.15
C ARG A 170 -1.38 -0.51 -25.49
N GLY A 171 -0.49 -1.47 -25.79
CA GLY A 171 0.84 -1.57 -25.18
C GLY A 171 1.01 -2.86 -24.39
N ILE A 172 1.78 -2.79 -23.30
CA ILE A 172 2.07 -3.94 -22.43
C ILE A 172 1.01 -4.00 -21.33
N GLU A 173 0.28 -5.10 -21.26
CA GLU A 173 -0.71 -5.36 -20.21
C GLU A 173 -0.15 -6.33 -19.17
N LEU A 174 -0.28 -5.98 -17.90
CA LEU A 174 0.12 -6.80 -16.76
C LEU A 174 -1.09 -7.02 -15.85
N GLN A 175 -1.28 -8.26 -15.41
CA GLN A 175 -2.32 -8.63 -14.45
C GLN A 175 -1.68 -9.06 -13.14
N THR A 176 -2.09 -8.45 -12.04
CA THR A 176 -1.54 -8.69 -10.69
C THR A 176 -2.64 -9.10 -9.72
N SER A 177 -2.28 -9.79 -8.64
CA SER A 177 -3.23 -10.22 -7.60
C SER A 177 -4.02 -9.05 -6.98
N GLY A 178 -3.32 -8.06 -6.44
CA GLY A 178 -3.92 -6.93 -5.74
C GLY A 178 -4.54 -7.28 -4.37
N GLU A 179 -4.37 -8.51 -3.89
CA GLU A 179 -4.91 -8.96 -2.61
C GLU A 179 -4.16 -8.33 -1.42
N VAL A 180 -4.89 -7.71 -0.49
CA VAL A 180 -4.38 -7.44 0.85
C VAL A 180 -4.69 -8.65 1.72
N PHE A 181 -3.66 -9.23 2.34
CA PHE A 181 -3.79 -10.44 3.15
C PHE A 181 -2.95 -10.38 4.42
N GLN A 182 -3.36 -11.15 5.41
CA GLN A 182 -2.55 -11.49 6.57
C GLN A 182 -1.89 -12.86 6.37
N SER A 183 -0.61 -12.98 6.70
CA SER A 183 0.10 -14.26 6.61
C SER A 183 -0.61 -15.36 7.42
N GLY A 184 -0.78 -16.54 6.81
CA GLY A 184 -1.47 -17.68 7.43
C GLY A 184 -3.00 -17.66 7.30
N HIS A 185 -3.57 -16.68 6.62
CA HIS A 185 -5.02 -16.52 6.49
C HIS A 185 -5.43 -16.33 5.03
N THR A 186 -6.55 -16.95 4.64
CA THR A 186 -7.10 -16.88 3.28
C THR A 186 -8.27 -15.91 3.21
N THR A 187 -8.39 -15.21 2.08
CA THR A 187 -9.57 -14.39 1.77
C THR A 187 -10.68 -15.29 1.22
N PRO A 188 -11.92 -15.25 1.76
CA PRO A 188 -13.00 -16.18 1.39
C PRO A 188 -13.74 -15.79 0.10
N PHE A 189 -13.29 -14.75 -0.59
CA PHE A 189 -13.84 -14.25 -1.84
C PHE A 189 -12.70 -13.88 -2.79
N GLY A 190 -13.01 -13.75 -4.08
CA GLY A 190 -12.04 -13.38 -5.12
C GLY A 190 -12.47 -12.14 -5.88
N ALA A 191 -11.55 -11.61 -6.69
CA ALA A 191 -11.88 -10.54 -7.62
C ALA A 191 -12.85 -11.03 -8.70
N GLY A 192 -13.87 -10.22 -8.98
CA GLY A 192 -14.67 -10.39 -10.19
C GLY A 192 -13.85 -10.12 -11.45
N PRO A 193 -14.36 -10.45 -12.65
CA PRO A 193 -13.66 -10.15 -13.89
C PRO A 193 -13.49 -8.64 -14.06
N ILE A 194 -12.25 -8.22 -14.29
CA ILE A 194 -11.89 -6.82 -14.55
C ILE A 194 -11.51 -6.70 -16.01
N PHE A 195 -12.07 -5.70 -16.68
CA PHE A 195 -11.70 -5.36 -18.05
C PHE A 195 -11.14 -3.96 -18.08
N LEU A 196 -10.06 -3.80 -18.84
CA LEU A 196 -9.47 -2.50 -19.06
C LEU A 196 -10.38 -1.72 -20.02
N PRO A 197 -11.04 -0.63 -19.56
CA PRO A 197 -12.04 0.06 -20.35
C PRO A 197 -11.42 0.66 -21.61
N ARG A 198 -12.22 0.81 -22.68
CA ARG A 198 -11.79 1.51 -23.88
C ARG A 198 -11.84 3.00 -23.62
N VAL A 199 -10.66 3.61 -23.48
CA VAL A 199 -10.54 5.06 -23.36
C VAL A 199 -10.38 5.66 -24.76
N PRO A 200 -11.21 6.64 -25.17
CA PRO A 200 -11.00 7.38 -26.41
C PRO A 200 -9.67 8.14 -26.34
N ASN A 201 -8.78 7.90 -27.30
CA ASN A 201 -7.46 8.55 -27.39
C ASN A 201 -6.60 8.39 -26.11
N PRO A 202 -6.05 7.20 -25.85
CA PRO A 202 -5.18 6.99 -24.70
C PRO A 202 -3.92 7.85 -24.85
N SER A 203 -3.87 8.95 -24.10
CA SER A 203 -2.75 9.91 -24.08
C SER A 203 -1.83 9.71 -22.87
N GLN A 204 -2.27 8.92 -21.90
CA GLN A 204 -1.55 8.70 -20.65
C GLN A 204 -0.63 7.47 -20.76
N MET A 205 0.58 7.57 -20.19
CA MET A 205 1.59 6.50 -20.26
C MET A 205 1.23 5.26 -19.43
N LEU A 206 0.39 5.40 -18.40
CA LEU A 206 0.03 4.33 -17.47
C LEU A 206 -1.47 4.33 -17.18
N GLN A 207 -2.07 3.15 -17.27
CA GLN A 207 -3.44 2.87 -16.88
C GLN A 207 -3.44 1.70 -15.89
N ILE A 208 -4.05 1.91 -14.73
CA ILE A 208 -4.20 0.89 -13.68
C ILE A 208 -5.69 0.74 -13.39
N VAL A 209 -6.20 -0.48 -13.48
CA VAL A 209 -7.57 -0.79 -13.05
C VAL A 209 -7.50 -1.53 -11.71
N VAL A 210 -8.15 -0.95 -10.70
CA VAL A 210 -8.21 -1.49 -9.34
C VAL A 210 -9.63 -1.91 -9.06
N SER A 211 -9.88 -3.21 -8.91
CA SER A 211 -11.18 -3.71 -8.47
C SER A 211 -11.47 -3.34 -7.03
N ASP A 212 -12.75 -3.28 -6.68
CA ASP A 212 -13.20 -3.20 -5.30
C ASP A 212 -12.84 -4.42 -4.45
N PHE A 213 -12.37 -5.52 -5.05
CA PHE A 213 -11.72 -6.62 -4.33
C PHE A 213 -10.54 -6.16 -3.48
N VAL A 214 -9.73 -5.21 -3.95
CA VAL A 214 -8.55 -4.72 -3.22
C VAL A 214 -8.95 -4.08 -1.88
N PRO A 215 -9.80 -3.04 -1.83
CA PRO A 215 -10.25 -2.49 -0.56
C PRO A 215 -11.06 -3.51 0.26
N ASN A 216 -11.88 -4.38 -0.34
CA ASN A 216 -12.63 -5.39 0.43
C ASN A 216 -11.72 -6.42 1.11
N SER A 217 -10.63 -6.85 0.46
CA SER A 217 -9.63 -7.74 1.09
C SER A 217 -8.96 -7.05 2.29
N LEU A 218 -8.64 -5.76 2.18
CA LEU A 218 -8.17 -4.94 3.30
C LEU A 218 -9.21 -4.86 4.42
N MET A 219 -10.49 -4.59 4.11
CA MET A 219 -11.54 -4.52 5.11
C MET A 219 -11.76 -5.86 5.82
N PHE A 220 -11.66 -6.96 5.09
CA PHE A 220 -11.80 -8.31 5.66
C PHE A 220 -10.67 -8.63 6.63
N HIS A 221 -9.40 -8.55 6.20
CA HIS A 221 -8.27 -8.84 7.09
C HIS A 221 -8.14 -7.79 8.18
N GLY A 222 -8.41 -6.52 7.87
CA GLY A 222 -8.47 -5.42 8.84
C GLY A 222 -9.47 -5.68 9.97
N HIS A 223 -10.69 -6.13 9.65
CA HIS A 223 -11.68 -6.51 10.66
C HIS A 223 -11.17 -7.63 11.57
N ARG A 224 -10.56 -8.68 10.99
CA ARG A 224 -10.05 -9.83 11.75
C ARG A 224 -8.96 -9.47 12.75
N ILE A 225 -8.11 -8.49 12.42
CA ILE A 225 -7.05 -8.01 13.30
C ILE A 225 -7.51 -6.86 14.19
N GLY A 226 -8.79 -6.47 14.14
CA GLY A 226 -9.34 -5.35 14.89
C GLY A 226 -8.82 -3.98 14.44
N LEU A 227 -8.46 -3.81 13.17
CA LEU A 227 -7.95 -2.53 12.64
C LEU A 227 -8.95 -1.37 12.83
N PHE A 228 -10.25 -1.68 12.86
CA PHE A 228 -11.32 -0.71 13.04
C PHE A 228 -11.74 -0.51 14.49
N ASP A 229 -11.20 -1.29 15.42
CA ASP A 229 -11.57 -1.17 16.84
C ASP A 229 -11.05 0.16 17.38
N THR A 230 -11.95 0.93 17.99
CA THR A 230 -11.65 2.27 18.48
C THR A 230 -12.23 2.44 19.87
N ARG A 231 -11.47 3.07 20.78
CA ARG A 231 -11.97 3.46 22.09
C ARG A 231 -11.97 4.98 22.20
N ILE A 232 -13.12 5.53 22.57
CA ILE A 232 -13.31 6.95 22.87
C ILE A 232 -13.69 7.04 24.34
N ASP A 233 -12.97 7.85 25.12
CA ASP A 233 -13.21 8.03 26.54
C ASP A 233 -12.85 9.44 27.01
N TRP A 234 -12.96 9.71 28.32
CA TRP A 234 -12.69 11.02 28.92
C TRP A 234 -11.24 11.52 28.73
N THR A 235 -10.31 10.66 28.34
CA THR A 235 -8.92 11.03 28.03
C THR A 235 -8.71 11.40 26.57
N THR A 236 -9.71 11.14 25.72
CA THR A 236 -9.66 11.44 24.28
C THR A 236 -9.75 12.96 24.08
N PRO A 237 -8.73 13.67 23.57
CA PRO A 237 -8.62 15.12 23.75
C PRO A 237 -9.78 15.98 23.23
N GLN A 238 -10.48 15.51 22.19
CA GLN A 238 -11.61 16.24 21.58
C GLN A 238 -12.98 15.82 22.13
N PHE A 239 -13.06 14.65 22.76
CA PHE A 239 -14.30 14.12 23.33
C PHE A 239 -14.29 14.12 24.86
N GLY A 240 -13.12 14.27 25.48
CA GLY A 240 -12.89 14.07 26.90
C GLY A 240 -13.86 14.83 27.80
N PRO A 241 -14.05 16.14 27.60
CA PRO A 241 -14.99 16.95 28.37
C PRO A 241 -16.46 16.51 28.25
N VAL A 242 -16.82 15.83 27.15
CA VAL A 242 -18.19 15.40 26.83
C VAL A 242 -18.46 13.96 27.26
N MET A 243 -17.42 13.14 27.46
CA MET A 243 -17.54 11.70 27.81
C MET A 243 -17.89 11.46 29.29
N ARG A 244 -18.91 12.16 29.79
CA ARG A 244 -19.44 12.07 31.17
C ARG A 244 -20.97 12.04 31.13
N THR A 245 -21.60 11.42 32.12
CA THR A 245 -23.07 11.31 32.19
C THR A 245 -23.77 12.55 32.71
N THR A 246 -23.06 13.44 33.39
CA THR A 246 -23.60 14.69 33.92
C THR A 246 -22.63 15.83 33.66
N CYS A 247 -23.22 17.00 33.37
CA CYS A 247 -22.53 18.26 33.25
C CYS A 247 -22.87 19.08 34.48
N ASP A 248 -21.86 19.68 35.11
CA ASP A 248 -22.06 20.73 36.10
C ASP A 248 -21.39 22.02 35.61
N LEU A 249 -21.79 23.16 36.18
CA LEU A 249 -21.17 24.45 35.85
C LEU A 249 -19.68 24.51 36.25
N SER A 250 -19.22 23.59 37.10
CA SER A 250 -17.84 23.55 37.62
C SER A 250 -16.86 22.82 36.69
N THR A 251 -17.37 21.97 35.80
CA THR A 251 -16.62 21.11 34.88
C THR A 251 -16.29 21.79 33.57
N GLY A 252 -16.88 22.98 33.32
CA GLY A 252 -16.58 23.82 32.16
C GLY A 252 -17.09 23.27 30.82
N SER A 253 -17.83 22.15 30.80
CA SER A 253 -18.49 21.63 29.60
C SER A 253 -19.98 21.98 29.61
N LEU A 254 -20.44 22.62 28.53
CA LEU A 254 -21.84 22.94 28.31
C LEU A 254 -22.67 21.73 27.83
N PHE A 255 -22.01 20.63 27.45
CA PHE A 255 -22.65 19.44 26.87
C PHE A 255 -21.92 18.15 27.27
N CYS A 256 -22.68 17.10 27.57
CA CYS A 256 -22.18 15.80 28.00
C CYS A 256 -22.98 14.67 27.36
N ILE A 257 -22.46 13.44 27.42
CA ILE A 257 -23.11 12.28 26.81
C ILE A 257 -24.47 11.96 27.44
N GLY A 258 -24.68 12.33 28.70
CA GLY A 258 -25.98 12.18 29.35
C GLY A 258 -27.05 13.17 28.88
N ASP A 259 -26.68 14.24 28.17
CA ASP A 259 -27.67 15.09 27.49
C ASP A 259 -28.19 14.44 26.21
N LEU A 260 -27.39 13.52 25.64
CA LEU A 260 -27.77 12.68 24.50
C LEU A 260 -28.53 11.42 24.94
N PHE A 261 -28.21 10.92 26.14
CA PHE A 261 -28.84 9.74 26.74
C PHE A 261 -29.36 10.06 28.16
N PRO A 262 -30.52 10.75 28.29
CA PRO A 262 -31.12 11.08 29.59
C PRO A 262 -31.27 9.88 30.54
N ALA A 263 -31.70 8.70 30.05
CA ALA A 263 -31.82 7.50 30.86
C ALA A 263 -30.47 7.05 31.48
N LEU A 264 -29.38 7.23 30.72
CA LEU A 264 -28.03 6.95 31.21
C LEU A 264 -27.62 7.94 32.32
N ARG A 265 -27.99 9.22 32.17
CA ARG A 265 -27.74 10.27 33.17
C ARG A 265 -28.44 9.99 34.49
N GLU A 266 -29.70 9.57 34.45
CA GLU A 266 -30.49 9.29 35.64
C GLU A 266 -29.99 8.06 36.41
N MET A 267 -29.65 6.99 35.68
CA MET A 267 -29.21 5.75 36.33
C MET A 267 -27.75 5.77 36.79
N LEU A 268 -26.88 6.51 36.11
CA LEU A 268 -25.46 6.57 36.39
C LEU A 268 -24.96 8.03 36.47
N PRO A 269 -25.40 8.83 37.45
CA PRO A 269 -24.96 10.22 37.58
C PRO A 269 -23.47 10.33 37.92
N ASP A 270 -22.82 11.41 37.45
CA ASP A 270 -21.43 11.78 37.74
C ASP A 270 -20.38 10.71 37.38
N ARG A 271 -20.62 9.98 36.29
CA ARG A 271 -19.71 8.95 35.79
C ARG A 271 -19.00 9.39 34.52
N ASN A 272 -17.72 9.03 34.41
CA ASN A 272 -17.05 9.05 33.11
C ASN A 272 -17.36 7.75 32.36
N ILE A 273 -17.55 7.88 31.06
CA ILE A 273 -17.94 6.77 30.19
C ILE A 273 -16.90 6.62 29.09
N ALA A 274 -16.72 5.40 28.63
CA ALA A 274 -15.97 5.07 27.45
C ALA A 274 -16.84 4.31 26.47
N PHE A 275 -16.75 4.67 25.19
CA PHE A 275 -17.31 3.93 24.07
C PHE A 275 -16.21 3.09 23.46
N ALA A 276 -16.38 1.77 23.53
CA ALA A 276 -15.52 0.81 22.84
C ALA A 276 -16.26 0.31 21.59
N PHE A 277 -15.88 0.83 20.44
CA PHE A 277 -16.39 0.43 19.14
C PHE A 277 -15.60 -0.77 18.61
N THR A 278 -16.34 -1.75 18.09
CA THR A 278 -15.81 -2.93 17.38
C THR A 278 -16.67 -3.20 16.15
N THR A 279 -16.07 -3.69 15.08
CA THR A 279 -16.82 -4.10 13.89
C THR A 279 -17.44 -5.48 14.13
N LEU A 280 -18.72 -5.67 13.80
CA LEU A 280 -19.41 -6.98 13.92
C LEU A 280 -19.16 -7.86 12.69
N LYS A 281 -18.99 -7.22 11.54
CA LYS A 281 -18.61 -7.84 10.27
C LYS A 281 -17.60 -6.93 9.58
N ALA A 282 -16.86 -7.49 8.63
CA ALA A 282 -15.96 -6.71 7.79
C ALA A 282 -16.74 -5.61 7.05
N PRO A 283 -16.29 -4.34 7.09
CA PRO A 283 -16.86 -3.28 6.27
C PRO A 283 -16.81 -3.65 4.79
N ALA A 284 -17.77 -3.17 4.01
CA ALA A 284 -17.86 -3.46 2.59
C ALA A 284 -17.72 -2.19 1.76
N VAL A 285 -16.99 -2.28 0.64
CA VAL A 285 -16.83 -1.21 -0.34
C VAL A 285 -17.36 -1.68 -1.69
N ILE A 286 -18.23 -0.92 -2.31
CA ILE A 286 -18.72 -1.19 -3.67
C ILE A 286 -18.43 0.03 -4.53
N VAL A 287 -17.67 -0.17 -5.59
CA VAL A 287 -17.37 0.91 -6.54
C VAL A 287 -18.41 0.91 -7.66
N GLN A 288 -19.01 2.06 -7.91
CA GLN A 288 -19.91 2.30 -9.03
C GLN A 288 -19.49 3.57 -9.78
N PRO A 289 -19.97 3.77 -11.02
CA PRO A 289 -19.81 5.04 -11.73
C PRO A 289 -20.33 6.22 -10.90
N GLU A 290 -19.76 7.41 -11.11
CA GLU A 290 -20.16 8.62 -10.38
C GLU A 290 -21.65 8.94 -10.56
N GLU A 291 -22.24 8.64 -11.72
CA GLU A 291 -23.67 8.85 -11.97
C GLU A 291 -24.57 7.94 -11.11
N LYS A 292 -24.02 6.85 -10.55
CA LYS A 292 -24.72 5.88 -9.69
C LYS A 292 -24.32 6.00 -8.21
N GLY A 293 -23.79 7.16 -7.80
CA GLY A 293 -23.41 7.44 -6.41
C GLY A 293 -21.93 7.18 -6.10
N GLY A 294 -21.12 6.67 -7.04
CA GLY A 294 -19.69 6.52 -6.84
C GLY A 294 -19.32 5.34 -5.93
N ILE A 295 -18.55 5.59 -4.86
CA ILE A 295 -18.04 4.54 -3.98
C ILE A 295 -18.94 4.43 -2.76
N HIS A 296 -19.63 3.31 -2.61
CA HIS A 296 -20.49 3.01 -1.47
C HIS A 296 -19.69 2.27 -0.40
N PHE A 297 -19.88 2.67 0.86
CA PHE A 297 -19.25 2.09 2.05
C PHE A 297 -20.33 1.73 3.07
N SER A 298 -20.34 0.46 3.49
CA SER A 298 -21.24 -0.07 4.51
C SER A 298 -20.45 -0.59 5.71
N LEU A 299 -20.89 -0.23 6.91
CA LEU A 299 -20.29 -0.68 8.15
C LEU A 299 -21.37 -1.08 9.16
N LEU A 300 -21.14 -2.22 9.82
CA LEU A 300 -21.94 -2.69 10.94
C LEU A 300 -21.01 -2.97 12.13
N GLY A 301 -21.28 -2.33 13.25
CA GLY A 301 -20.47 -2.43 14.45
C GLY A 301 -21.30 -2.49 15.74
N LEU A 302 -20.59 -2.70 16.84
CA LEU A 302 -21.10 -2.72 18.20
C LEU A 302 -20.30 -1.72 19.03
N ILE A 303 -21.01 -0.87 19.75
CA ILE A 303 -20.46 0.08 20.71
C ILE A 303 -20.83 -0.43 22.10
N ARG A 304 -19.79 -0.71 22.90
CA ARG A 304 -19.94 -1.04 24.32
C ARG A 304 -19.69 0.18 25.17
N LEU A 305 -20.60 0.45 26.09
CA LEU A 305 -20.45 1.49 27.10
C LEU A 305 -19.79 0.89 28.33
N ILE A 306 -18.70 1.52 28.75
CA ILE A 306 -17.87 1.06 29.86
C ILE A 306 -17.68 2.24 30.80
N SER A 307 -17.88 2.04 32.11
CA SER A 307 -17.63 3.08 33.12
C SER A 307 -16.12 3.29 33.33
N ASP A 308 -15.76 4.41 33.97
CA ASP A 308 -14.46 4.66 34.58
C ASP A 308 -13.88 3.51 35.41
N ARG A 309 -14.74 2.70 36.05
CA ARG A 309 -14.36 1.51 36.83
C ARG A 309 -14.16 0.25 35.98
N ASN A 310 -14.22 0.40 34.66
CA ASN A 310 -14.15 -0.68 33.68
C ASN A 310 -15.32 -1.69 33.79
N GLU A 311 -16.46 -1.22 34.31
CA GLU A 311 -17.70 -1.99 34.42
C GLU A 311 -18.53 -1.85 33.13
N PRO A 312 -19.05 -2.95 32.54
CA PRO A 312 -19.92 -2.88 31.37
C PRO A 312 -21.28 -2.32 31.76
N ILE A 313 -21.72 -1.27 31.06
CA ILE A 313 -22.98 -0.56 31.33
C ILE A 313 -24.08 -1.03 30.39
N GLY A 314 -23.76 -1.10 29.10
CA GLY A 314 -24.72 -1.44 28.06
C GLY A 314 -24.07 -1.50 26.69
N GLU A 315 -24.82 -1.96 25.72
CA GLU A 315 -24.36 -2.11 24.35
C GLU A 315 -25.40 -1.57 23.36
N MET A 316 -24.91 -1.05 22.24
CA MET A 316 -25.72 -0.63 21.10
C MET A 316 -25.02 -1.01 19.79
N GLU A 317 -25.79 -1.37 18.78
CA GLU A 317 -25.28 -1.55 17.43
C GLU A 317 -25.30 -0.25 16.67
N ILE A 318 -24.35 -0.10 15.74
CA ILE A 318 -24.27 1.03 14.82
C ILE A 318 -24.19 0.49 13.39
N ARG A 319 -25.08 0.99 12.53
CA ARG A 319 -25.05 0.79 11.08
C ARG A 319 -24.75 2.12 10.42
N ILE A 320 -23.80 2.13 9.49
CA ILE A 320 -23.43 3.30 8.70
C ILE A 320 -23.46 2.91 7.23
N GLU A 321 -24.16 3.71 6.43
CA GLU A 321 -24.08 3.70 4.97
C GLU A 321 -23.56 5.07 4.52
N ALA A 322 -22.53 5.07 3.67
CA ALA A 322 -21.84 6.28 3.26
C ALA A 322 -21.36 6.24 1.82
N LEU A 323 -21.28 7.42 1.21
CA LEU A 323 -20.64 7.64 -0.09
C LEU A 323 -19.25 8.21 0.09
N MET A 324 -18.29 7.68 -0.66
CA MET A 324 -16.91 8.15 -0.69
C MET A 324 -16.60 8.78 -2.04
N LYS A 325 -15.95 9.94 -2.00
CA LYS A 325 -15.28 10.57 -3.14
C LYS A 325 -13.79 10.47 -2.93
N MET A 326 -13.08 9.97 -3.93
CA MET A 326 -11.63 9.82 -3.88
C MET A 326 -10.98 10.73 -4.91
N LYS A 327 -9.92 11.40 -4.51
CA LYS A 327 -9.08 12.21 -5.39
C LYS A 327 -7.65 11.71 -5.29
N LEU A 328 -7.09 11.39 -6.44
CA LEU A 328 -5.71 10.96 -6.51
C LEU A 328 -4.76 12.15 -6.62
N THR A 329 -3.65 12.09 -5.89
CA THR A 329 -2.51 12.97 -6.06
C THR A 329 -1.28 12.12 -6.39
N PRO A 330 -0.18 12.72 -6.88
CA PRO A 330 1.04 11.98 -7.19
C PRO A 330 1.64 11.16 -6.04
N LYS A 331 1.30 11.46 -4.79
CA LYS A 331 1.89 10.82 -3.59
C LYS A 331 0.85 10.11 -2.71
N SER A 332 -0.39 10.59 -2.71
CA SER A 332 -1.43 10.08 -1.83
C SER A 332 -2.82 10.10 -2.45
N VAL A 333 -3.68 9.23 -1.95
CA VAL A 333 -5.11 9.22 -2.23
C VAL A 333 -5.81 10.00 -1.13
N LYS A 334 -6.56 11.03 -1.49
CA LYS A 334 -7.38 11.78 -0.53
C LYS A 334 -8.82 11.35 -0.67
N GLY A 335 -9.47 11.10 0.46
CA GLY A 335 -10.88 10.73 0.52
C GLY A 335 -11.73 11.87 1.07
N LYS A 336 -13.00 11.90 0.67
CA LYS A 336 -14.07 12.62 1.37
C LYS A 336 -15.26 11.67 1.48
N VAL A 337 -15.75 11.45 2.69
CA VAL A 337 -16.91 10.63 3.01
C VAL A 337 -18.10 11.55 3.28
N THR A 338 -19.26 11.14 2.76
CA THR A 338 -20.57 11.67 3.10
C THR A 338 -21.37 10.53 3.71
N ILE A 339 -21.78 10.65 4.98
CA ILE A 339 -22.63 9.65 5.63
C ILE A 339 -24.07 9.90 5.17
N GLU A 340 -24.67 8.90 4.51
CA GLU A 340 -26.06 8.97 4.06
C GLU A 340 -26.99 8.58 5.19
N GLU A 341 -26.69 7.46 5.82
CA GLU A 341 -27.49 6.87 6.89
C GLU A 341 -26.60 6.47 8.07
N ILE A 342 -27.08 6.79 9.27
CA ILE A 342 -26.55 6.27 10.52
C ILE A 342 -27.74 5.81 11.35
N GLN A 343 -27.68 4.55 11.80
CA GLN A 343 -28.73 3.97 12.62
C GLN A 343 -28.09 3.31 13.83
N PHE A 344 -28.63 3.63 15.01
CA PHE A 344 -28.29 2.96 16.25
C PHE A 344 -29.38 1.98 16.63
N THR A 345 -29.03 0.83 17.19
CA THR A 345 -30.00 -0.16 17.68
C THR A 345 -29.62 -0.60 19.07
N SER A 346 -30.49 -0.37 20.04
CA SER A 346 -30.20 -0.72 21.43
C SER A 346 -30.10 -2.24 21.61
N ARG A 347 -29.04 -2.70 22.26
CA ARG A 347 -28.96 -4.07 22.83
C ARG A 347 -29.23 -4.06 24.34
N SER A 348 -29.37 -2.87 24.95
CA SER A 348 -29.57 -2.66 26.38
C SER A 348 -30.67 -1.62 26.63
N PRO A 349 -31.94 -1.94 26.30
CA PRO A 349 -33.04 -0.97 26.25
C PRO A 349 -33.46 -0.41 27.62
N ARG A 350 -32.86 -0.86 28.72
CA ARG A 350 -33.08 -0.26 30.04
C ARG A 350 -32.26 1.02 30.23
N ILE A 351 -31.07 1.10 29.63
CA ILE A 351 -30.09 2.18 29.84
C ILE A 351 -29.76 2.98 28.58
N LEU A 352 -30.11 2.44 27.43
CA LEU A 352 -30.03 3.11 26.14
C LEU A 352 -31.39 2.96 25.47
N LEU A 353 -32.26 3.95 25.63
CA LEU A 353 -33.58 3.91 25.03
C LEU A 353 -33.46 4.09 23.51
N GLN A 354 -34.30 3.41 22.74
CA GLN A 354 -34.20 3.48 21.28
C GLN A 354 -34.50 4.89 20.75
N GLU A 355 -35.44 5.61 21.37
CA GLU A 355 -35.76 7.00 21.03
C GLU A 355 -34.55 7.94 21.20
N GLU A 356 -33.80 7.80 22.30
CA GLU A 356 -32.57 8.57 22.54
C GLU A 356 -31.47 8.23 21.53
N LEU A 357 -31.38 6.94 21.17
CA LEU A 357 -30.44 6.47 20.14
C LEU A 357 -30.79 7.04 18.74
N ASP A 358 -32.07 7.15 18.41
CA ASP A 358 -32.52 7.70 17.14
C ASP A 358 -32.16 9.20 17.02
N ASP A 359 -32.39 9.98 18.09
CA ASP A 359 -31.97 11.37 18.20
C ASP A 359 -30.44 11.51 18.14
N ALA A 360 -29.72 10.62 18.83
CA ALA A 360 -28.27 10.55 18.78
C ALA A 360 -27.73 10.30 17.38
N GLY A 361 -28.39 9.43 16.60
CA GLY A 361 -28.09 9.19 15.18
C GLY A 361 -28.10 10.48 14.38
N PHE A 362 -29.16 11.26 14.52
CA PHE A 362 -29.32 12.52 13.81
C PHE A 362 -28.23 13.55 14.17
N LEU A 363 -27.96 13.72 15.48
CA LEU A 363 -27.01 14.71 15.98
C LEU A 363 -25.54 14.32 15.70
N SER A 364 -25.22 13.04 15.76
CA SER A 364 -23.85 12.54 15.62
C SER A 364 -23.37 12.43 14.17
N ARG A 365 -24.28 12.37 13.18
CA ARG A 365 -23.94 12.20 11.76
C ARG A 365 -22.89 13.19 11.28
N GLU A 366 -23.11 14.49 11.54
CA GLU A 366 -22.23 15.55 11.07
C GLU A 366 -20.88 15.56 11.82
N ILE A 367 -20.88 15.24 13.11
CA ILE A 367 -19.67 15.13 13.93
C ILE A 367 -18.80 13.98 13.43
N LEU A 368 -19.39 12.79 13.26
CA LEU A 368 -18.69 11.59 12.77
C LEU A 368 -18.18 11.81 11.34
N GLN A 369 -18.99 12.43 10.48
CA GLN A 369 -18.58 12.77 9.12
C GLN A 369 -17.37 13.70 9.10
N ARG A 370 -17.34 14.76 9.92
CA ARG A 370 -16.18 15.67 10.01
C ARG A 370 -14.95 14.92 10.51
N MET A 371 -15.10 14.15 11.58
CA MET A 371 -14.01 13.36 12.16
C MET A 371 -13.36 12.43 11.11
N VAL A 372 -14.17 11.65 10.39
CA VAL A 372 -13.68 10.75 9.34
C VAL A 372 -13.04 11.54 8.19
N ASN A 373 -13.65 12.65 7.78
CA ASN A 373 -13.09 13.49 6.71
C ASN A 373 -11.74 14.12 7.07
N ASP A 374 -11.55 14.52 8.32
CA ASP A 374 -10.28 15.07 8.78
C ASP A 374 -9.16 14.02 8.76
N ILE A 375 -9.49 12.75 9.10
CA ILE A 375 -8.57 11.61 8.94
C ILE A 375 -8.22 11.41 7.46
N LEU A 376 -9.22 11.37 6.57
CA LEU A 376 -9.03 11.13 5.15
C LEU A 376 -8.36 12.29 4.40
N ARG A 377 -8.38 13.51 4.97
CA ARG A 377 -7.76 14.71 4.40
C ARG A 377 -6.23 14.63 4.36
N GLN A 378 -5.63 13.93 5.32
CA GLN A 378 -4.18 13.66 5.35
C GLN A 378 -3.74 12.87 4.12
N GLY A 379 -4.63 11.99 3.66
CA GLY A 379 -4.44 11.14 2.49
C GLY A 379 -3.67 9.87 2.82
N ILE A 380 -4.03 8.80 2.12
CA ILE A 380 -3.41 7.49 2.25
C ILE A 380 -2.27 7.41 1.23
N PRO A 381 -1.02 7.12 1.62
CA PRO A 381 0.08 7.00 0.67
C PRO A 381 -0.22 5.88 -0.34
N ILE A 382 0.04 6.15 -1.61
CA ILE A 382 -0.10 5.12 -2.65
C ILE A 382 1.21 4.34 -2.68
N PRO A 383 1.18 3.00 -2.66
CA PRO A 383 2.37 2.18 -2.87
C PRO A 383 2.82 2.28 -4.34
N ILE A 384 3.43 3.41 -4.70
CA ILE A 384 4.04 3.65 -6.01
C ILE A 384 5.50 3.21 -5.91
N HIS A 385 5.93 2.35 -6.83
CA HIS A 385 7.32 1.96 -6.90
C HIS A 385 8.20 3.21 -7.14
N PRO A 386 9.20 3.54 -6.31
CA PRO A 386 9.94 4.81 -6.39
C PRO A 386 10.72 5.07 -7.70
N LEU A 387 10.77 4.10 -8.62
CA LEU A 387 11.19 4.35 -10.00
C LEU A 387 10.27 5.34 -10.70
N PHE A 388 9.00 5.39 -10.31
CA PHE A 388 7.96 6.17 -10.96
C PHE A 388 7.56 7.33 -10.06
N LYS A 389 7.52 8.52 -10.66
CA LYS A 389 6.81 9.67 -10.11
C LYS A 389 5.59 9.92 -10.98
N LEU A 390 4.40 9.76 -10.40
CA LEU A 390 3.16 9.99 -11.12
C LEU A 390 2.99 11.48 -11.44
N VAL A 391 2.45 11.78 -12.61
CA VAL A 391 2.21 13.12 -13.12
C VAL A 391 0.74 13.24 -13.49
N LYS A 392 0.07 14.20 -12.86
CA LYS A 392 -1.35 14.53 -13.07
C LYS A 392 -2.25 13.28 -13.11
N PRO A 393 -2.24 12.44 -12.07
CA PRO A 393 -3.07 11.26 -12.06
C PRO A 393 -4.55 11.62 -12.06
N LYS A 394 -5.34 10.90 -12.85
CA LYS A 394 -6.79 11.00 -12.97
C LYS A 394 -7.41 9.70 -12.48
N LEU A 395 -8.47 9.82 -11.69
CA LEU A 395 -9.26 8.69 -11.21
C LEU A 395 -10.64 8.76 -11.88
N THR A 396 -11.11 7.63 -12.39
CA THR A 396 -12.45 7.48 -12.96
C THR A 396 -13.08 6.19 -12.41
N LEU A 397 -14.36 6.25 -12.07
CA LEU A 397 -15.06 5.14 -11.44
C LEU A 397 -15.87 4.36 -12.46
N PHE A 398 -15.75 3.04 -12.42
CA PHE A 398 -16.51 2.10 -13.23
C PHE A 398 -17.25 1.12 -12.33
N SER A 399 -18.11 0.29 -12.91
CA SER A 399 -18.75 -0.78 -12.15
C SER A 399 -17.67 -1.71 -11.56
N ARG A 400 -17.69 -1.87 -10.23
CA ARG A 400 -16.79 -2.73 -9.44
C ARG A 400 -15.30 -2.40 -9.55
N SER A 401 -14.92 -1.28 -10.15
CA SER A 401 -13.50 -0.96 -10.42
C SER A 401 -13.23 0.53 -10.55
N MET A 402 -11.98 0.91 -10.31
CA MET A 402 -11.46 2.25 -10.42
C MET A 402 -10.37 2.26 -11.49
N LEU A 403 -10.47 3.14 -12.49
CA LEU A 403 -9.43 3.37 -13.47
C LEU A 403 -8.61 4.58 -13.06
N LEU A 404 -7.32 4.33 -12.84
CA LEU A 404 -6.28 5.32 -12.67
C LEU A 404 -5.55 5.52 -14.00
N GLU A 405 -5.56 6.74 -14.52
CA GLU A 405 -4.80 7.15 -15.70
C GLU A 405 -3.76 8.20 -15.32
N THR A 406 -2.50 8.03 -15.72
CA THR A 406 -1.45 8.98 -15.37
C THR A 406 -0.25 8.88 -16.29
N ASN A 407 0.46 9.99 -16.46
CA ASN A 407 1.83 9.97 -16.95
C ASN A 407 2.79 9.67 -15.80
N PHE A 408 3.97 9.14 -16.09
CA PHE A 408 5.00 8.96 -15.08
C PHE A 408 6.34 9.50 -15.57
N LEU A 409 7.15 9.96 -14.62
CA LEU A 409 8.56 10.25 -14.84
C LEU A 409 9.38 9.15 -14.19
N LEU A 410 10.40 8.68 -14.91
CA LEU A 410 11.36 7.75 -14.37
C LEU A 410 12.39 8.53 -13.54
N ASN A 411 12.77 7.95 -12.40
CA ASN A 411 13.90 8.47 -11.64
C ASN A 411 15.21 8.05 -12.32
N GLU A 412 15.81 8.98 -13.07
CA GLU A 412 17.05 8.74 -13.83
C GLU A 412 18.18 8.19 -12.95
N HIS A 413 18.30 8.67 -11.72
CA HIS A 413 19.34 8.22 -10.80
C HIS A 413 19.17 6.74 -10.43
N ILE A 414 17.93 6.33 -10.11
CA ILE A 414 17.63 4.93 -9.78
C ILE A 414 17.78 4.06 -11.04
N ILE A 415 17.36 4.54 -12.22
CA ILE A 415 17.56 3.81 -13.49
C ILE A 415 19.06 3.61 -13.79
N ALA A 416 19.88 4.64 -13.58
CA ALA A 416 21.32 4.53 -13.72
C ALA A 416 21.89 3.50 -12.74
N GLN A 417 21.48 3.50 -11.48
CA GLN A 417 21.90 2.49 -10.49
C GLN A 417 21.43 1.07 -10.87
N LEU A 418 20.21 0.92 -11.38
CA LEU A 418 19.66 -0.37 -11.83
C LEU A 418 20.33 -0.93 -13.08
N THR A 419 21.02 -0.10 -13.86
CA THR A 419 21.74 -0.53 -15.08
C THR A 419 23.27 -0.56 -14.89
N ALA A 420 23.77 0.12 -13.85
CA ALA A 420 25.19 0.18 -13.49
C ALA A 420 25.79 -1.19 -13.16
N GLU A 421 27.10 -1.32 -13.35
CA GLU A 421 27.84 -2.54 -13.04
C GLU A 421 27.87 -2.85 -11.53
N THR A 422 27.95 -1.80 -10.70
CA THR A 422 27.92 -1.88 -9.25
C THR A 422 26.88 -0.91 -8.68
N LEU A 423 26.12 -1.34 -7.67
CA LEU A 423 25.24 -0.44 -6.93
C LEU A 423 26.12 0.45 -6.03
N VAL A 424 25.97 1.77 -6.18
CA VAL A 424 26.65 2.77 -5.33
C VAL A 424 25.58 3.36 -4.40
N ALA A 425 25.85 3.30 -3.10
CA ALA A 425 24.93 3.75 -2.03
C ALA A 425 24.88 5.28 -1.91
#